data_AF-A0A4R6DPQ3-F1
#
_entry.id   AF-A0A4R6DPQ3-F1
#
_cell.length_a   1.000
_cell.length_b   1.000
_cell.length_c   1.000
_cell.angle_alpha   90.00
_cell.angle_beta   90.00
_cell.angle_gamma   90.00
#
_symmetry.space_group_name_H-M   'P 1'
#
loop_
_entity.id
_entity.type
_entity.pdbx_description
1 polymer ?
#
loop_
_entity_poly.entity_id
_entity_poly.type
_entity_poly.pdbx_seq_one_letter_code
_entity_poly.pdbx_strand_id
1 'polypeptide(L)' 'MDARRVYVVQDRETGRFLCPRLGDIGQCVLLTEAGRFEDPEDAEESGQYLFEQDAVVVPLWELD' A
#
# COMPACT_ATOMS: atom_id res chain seq x y z
N MET A 1 -0.59 -18.69 16.41
CA MET A 1 -1.04 -17.71 15.40
C MET A 1 0.17 -16.89 15.09
N ASP A 2 0.82 -17.20 13.97
CA ASP A 2 1.90 -16.37 13.46
C ASP A 2 1.23 -15.22 12.71
N ALA A 3 1.50 -13.99 13.16
CA ALA A 3 0.97 -12.79 12.53
C ALA A 3 2.10 -12.15 11.73
N ARG A 4 1.91 -12.01 10.42
CA ARG A 4 2.89 -11.36 9.56
C ARG A 4 2.53 -9.88 9.42
N ARG A 5 3.53 -9.02 9.64
CA ARG A 5 3.37 -7.59 9.38
C ARG A 5 3.57 -7.31 7.89
N VAL A 6 2.63 -6.59 7.31
CA VAL A 6 2.72 -6.07 5.93
C VAL A 6 2.38 -4.59 5.92
N TYR A 7 2.69 -3.93 4.82
CA TYR A 7 2.45 -2.50 4.65
C TYR A 7 1.64 -2.26 3.38
N VAL A 8 0.74 -1.29 3.43
CA VAL A 8 0.00 -0.79 2.26
C VAL A 8 0.19 0.72 2.17
N VAL A 9 0.03 1.26 0.98
CA VAL A 9 0.12 2.71 0.75
C VAL A 9 -1.27 3.27 0.52
N GLN A 10 -1.62 4.33 1.24
CA GLN A 10 -2.87 5.06 1.09
C GLN A 10 -2.58 6.52 0.71
N ASP A 11 -3.23 6.98 -0.35
CA ASP A 11 -3.29 8.38 -0.73
C ASP A 11 -4.11 9.18 0.30
N ARG A 12 -3.55 10.27 0.84
CA ARG A 12 -4.20 11.10 1.87
C ARG A 12 -5.33 11.95 1.31
N GLU A 13 -5.24 12.35 0.05
CA GLU A 13 -6.23 13.22 -0.57
C GLU A 13 -7.49 12.43 -0.90
N THR A 14 -7.33 11.28 -1.55
CA THR A 14 -8.45 10.50 -2.07
C THR A 14 -8.88 9.34 -1.16
N GLY A 15 -8.03 8.96 -0.20
CA GLY A 15 -8.23 7.79 0.65
C GLY A 15 -8.05 6.45 -0.08
N ARG A 16 -7.63 6.46 -1.35
CA ARG A 16 -7.44 5.26 -2.16
C ARG A 16 -6.11 4.58 -1.84
N PHE A 17 -6.06 3.28 -2.04
CA PHE A 17 -4.86 2.49 -1.85
C PHE A 17 -4.10 2.29 -3.16
N LEU A 18 -2.78 2.23 -3.06
CA LEU A 18 -1.93 1.78 -4.15
C LEU A 18 -2.28 0.33 -4.51
N CYS A 19 -2.53 0.08 -5.79
CA CYS A 19 -2.94 -1.21 -6.32
C CYS A 19 -2.11 -1.53 -7.56
N PRO A 20 -1.16 -2.48 -7.48
CA PRO A 20 -0.50 -2.98 -8.67
C PRO A 20 -1.50 -3.78 -9.50
N ARG A 21 -1.79 -3.35 -10.73
CA ARG A 21 -2.66 -4.07 -11.68
C ARG A 21 -1.90 -4.37 -12.96
N LEU A 22 -1.61 -5.66 -13.18
CA LEU A 22 -1.11 -6.22 -14.45
C LEU A 22 -0.04 -5.35 -15.17
N GLY A 23 1.03 -5.01 -14.45
CA GLY A 23 2.17 -4.27 -15.02
C GLY A 23 2.03 -2.75 -15.03
N ASP A 24 0.92 -2.22 -14.51
CA ASP A 24 0.73 -0.80 -14.22
C ASP A 24 0.43 -0.60 -12.73
N ILE A 25 0.76 0.57 -12.20
CA ILE A 25 0.47 0.90 -10.81
C ILE A 25 -0.68 1.89 -10.77
N GLY A 26 -1.83 1.42 -10.26
CA GLY A 26 -3.04 2.21 -10.13
C GLY A 26 -3.48 2.42 -8.69
N GLN A 27 -4.72 2.86 -8.54
CA GLN A 27 -5.38 3.04 -7.25
C GLN A 27 -6.62 2.13 -7.14
N CYS A 28 -6.89 1.63 -5.93
CA CYS A 28 -8.10 0.90 -5.60
C CYS A 28 -8.76 1.48 -4.34
N VAL A 29 -10.05 1.20 -4.14
CA VAL A 29 -10.79 1.66 -2.95
C VAL A 29 -10.77 0.61 -1.84
N LEU A 30 -10.67 -0.66 -2.21
CA LEU A 30 -10.77 -1.78 -1.27
C LEU A 30 -9.39 -2.16 -0.75
N LEU A 31 -9.25 -2.20 0.58
CA LEU A 31 -8.02 -2.63 1.25
C LEU A 31 -7.56 -4.03 0.80
N THR A 32 -8.50 -4.93 0.51
CA THR A 32 -8.19 -6.31 0.08
C THR A 32 -7.50 -6.37 -1.29
N GLU A 33 -7.69 -5.35 -2.12
CA GLU A 33 -7.06 -5.20 -3.45
C GLU A 33 -5.74 -4.42 -3.40
N ALA A 34 -5.40 -3.84 -2.24
CA ALA A 34 -4.20 -3.05 -2.10
C ALA A 34 -2.93 -3.90 -2.30
N GLY A 35 -1.93 -3.27 -2.91
CA GLY A 35 -0.57 -3.80 -2.96
C GLY A 35 -0.02 -3.92 -1.54
N ARG A 36 0.55 -5.09 -1.23
CA ARG A 36 1.16 -5.39 0.06
C ARG A 36 2.68 -5.41 -0.10
N PHE A 37 3.34 -4.73 0.81
CA PHE A 37 4.78 -4.68 0.91
C PHE A 37 5.23 -5.39 2.18
N GLU A 38 6.35 -6.11 2.11
CA GLU A 38 6.97 -6.73 3.29
C GLU A 38 7.85 -5.74 4.04
N ASP A 39 8.36 -4.74 3.32
CA ASP A 39 9.24 -3.70 3.82
C ASP A 39 8.56 -2.32 3.77
N PRO A 40 8.64 -1.51 4.84
CA PRO A 40 8.04 -0.18 4.84
C PRO A 40 8.75 0.82 3.93
N GLU A 41 10.06 0.69 3.68
CA GLU A 41 10.83 1.57 2.80
C GLU A 41 10.39 1.38 1.34
N ASP A 42 10.19 0.13 0.90
CA ASP A 42 9.65 -0.18 -0.44
C ASP A 42 8.25 0.41 -0.64
N ALA A 43 7.41 0.38 0.40
CA ALA A 43 6.08 0.98 0.39
C ALA A 43 6.17 2.51 0.29
N GLU A 44 7.08 3.13 1.03
CA GLU A 44 7.28 4.57 0.99
C GLU A 44 7.77 5.03 -0.38
N GLU A 45 8.79 4.37 -0.96
CA GLU A 45 9.31 4.69 -2.29
C GLU A 45 8.20 4.58 -3.36
N SER A 46 7.39 3.52 -3.29
CA SER A 46 6.26 3.31 -4.19
C SER A 46 5.20 4.41 -4.06
N GLY A 47 4.91 4.83 -2.82
CA GLY A 47 3.98 5.93 -2.55
C GLY A 47 4.49 7.27 -3.06
N GLN A 48 5.77 7.58 -2.85
CA GLN A 48 6.40 8.81 -3.34
C GLN A 48 6.40 8.88 -4.87
N TYR A 49 6.63 7.74 -5.55
CA TYR A 49 6.63 7.68 -7.02
C TYR A 49 5.26 7.98 -7.63
N LEU A 50 4.16 7.57 -6.98
CA LEU A 50 2.82 7.62 -7.58
C LEU A 50 1.92 8.73 -7.07
N PHE A 51 2.12 9.17 -5.83
CA PHE A 51 1.25 10.14 -5.17
C PHE A 51 1.96 11.46 -4.86
N GLU A 52 3.08 11.74 -5.53
CA GLU A 52 3.85 13.00 -5.39
C GLU A 52 4.06 13.43 -3.93
N GLN A 53 4.29 12.45 -3.05
CA GLN A 53 4.51 12.56 -1.59
C GLN A 53 3.27 12.73 -0.68
N ASP A 54 2.04 12.77 -1.19
CA ASP A 54 0.83 12.86 -0.32
C ASP A 54 0.24 11.48 0.05
N ALA A 55 1.12 10.59 0.51
CA ALA A 55 0.77 9.22 0.86
C ALA A 55 1.07 8.89 2.33
N VAL A 56 0.50 7.80 2.82
CA VAL A 56 0.81 7.20 4.12
C VAL A 56 1.06 5.72 3.95
N VAL A 57 2.11 5.23 4.60
CA VAL A 57 2.37 3.81 4.77
C VAL A 57 1.59 3.32 5.99
N VAL A 58 0.65 2.41 5.78
CA VAL A 58 -0.21 1.84 6.82
C VAL A 58 0.27 0.42 7.15
N PRO A 59 0.73 0.15 8.39
CA PRO A 59 1.07 -1.21 8.81
C PRO A 59 -0.20 -2.03 9.09
N LEU A 60 -0.24 -3.25 8.59
CA LEU A 60 -1.29 -4.24 8.82
C LEU A 60 -0.69 -5.53 9.39
N TRP A 61 -1.53 -6.28 10.10
CA TRP A 61 -1.22 -7.63 10.55
C TRP A 61 -2.08 -8.60 9.76
N GLU A 62 -1.44 -9.48 9.00
CA GLU A 62 -2.10 -10.62 8.38
C GLU A 62 -2.02 -11.81 9.33
N LEU A 63 -3.18 -12.42 9.57
CA LEU A 63 -3.31 -13.63 10.35
C LEU A 63 -3.41 -14.80 9.37
N ASP A 64 -2.52 -15.79 9.53
CA ASP A 64 -2.67 -17.10 8.89
C ASP A 64 -3.85 -17.90 9.45
#